data_AF-A0A6L7QMU5-F1
#
_entry.id   AF-A0A6L7QMU5-F1
#
_cell.length_a   1.000
_cell.length_b   1.000
_cell.length_c   1.000
_cell.angle_alpha   90.00
_cell.angle_beta   90.00
_cell.angle_gamma   90.00
#
_symmetry.space_group_name_H-M   'P 1'
#
loop_
_entity.id
_entity.type
_entity.pdbx_description
1 polymer ?
#
loop_
_entity_poly.entity_id
_entity_poly.type
_entity_poly.pdbx_seq_one_letter_code
_entity_poly.pdbx_strand_id
1 'polypeptide(L)'
;MNEGDSSVAYSGQVVRNILVQDLNIFNDNLGKEGAESATVDDLLQFYAYDDGLNLESLTTGGDMPVVENRYSSISTGKNLSGKISSEVVIGYGKTADELVREWFEIIAANSQDADKLGTPAVYTDDNGVDLTQMINKVLIGAVPYYQATGVYLGGLLEDENGSAVEGKSYTEMEHHWDEAFGYFGAARDYSRYSDDQLAGGVGDYTFDSNGDGSIDFKSEYNFGLSRNAGKRDKGGSGVNLSGDIFAAFLAGRTLIVNQGSAGEIAAQREAAANGMEKVIAATVVHYVNDTLSDMAALGTDDENRVNLNKHWAEMKGFTVALQYSPFRLISQGQLEELHGIMGQAPSYEAPGSDAYDEVVSSYMRAKDVLQEAYGFSADNMANW
;
A
#
# COMPACT_ATOMS: atom_id res chain seq x y z
N MET A 1 27.81 13.24 -18.62
CA MET A 1 26.44 13.75 -18.49
C MET A 1 26.05 14.31 -19.84
N ASN A 2 24.96 13.84 -20.45
CA ASN A 2 24.35 14.57 -21.56
C ASN A 2 23.53 15.70 -20.94
N GLU A 3 23.65 16.90 -21.49
CA GLU A 3 22.94 18.08 -21.00
C GLU A 3 21.44 17.92 -21.30
N GLY A 4 20.60 17.85 -20.25
CA GLY A 4 19.13 17.82 -20.37
C GLY A 4 18.43 16.53 -19.94
N ASP A 5 19.15 15.41 -19.73
CA ASP A 5 18.54 14.16 -19.25
C ASP A 5 18.37 14.19 -17.71
N SER A 6 17.18 13.84 -17.22
CA SER A 6 16.94 13.69 -15.78
C SER A 6 17.77 12.53 -15.21
N SER A 7 18.32 12.71 -14.01
CA SER A 7 18.94 11.63 -13.23
C SER A 7 17.92 10.79 -12.44
N VAL A 8 16.65 11.21 -12.41
CA VAL A 8 15.59 10.55 -11.63
C VAL A 8 14.94 9.43 -12.44
N ALA A 9 15.09 8.18 -11.98
CA ALA A 9 14.59 6.99 -12.67
C ALA A 9 14.00 5.94 -11.70
N TYR A 10 12.74 5.57 -11.91
CA TYR A 10 12.02 4.53 -11.13
C TYR A 10 10.80 3.96 -11.88
N SER A 11 10.82 3.91 -13.22
CA SER A 11 9.65 3.45 -13.99
C SER A 11 9.25 2.01 -13.67
N GLY A 12 10.19 1.20 -13.18
CA GLY A 12 9.89 -0.16 -12.74
C GLY A 12 8.98 -0.23 -11.51
N GLN A 13 9.10 0.75 -10.63
CA GLN A 13 8.29 0.89 -9.42
C GLN A 13 6.90 1.40 -9.74
N VAL A 14 6.79 2.28 -10.73
CA VAL A 14 5.51 2.74 -11.29
C VAL A 14 4.71 1.54 -11.79
N VAL A 15 5.30 0.66 -12.62
CA VAL A 15 4.60 -0.54 -13.11
C VAL A 15 4.11 -1.42 -11.95
N ARG A 16 4.91 -1.63 -10.90
CA ARG A 16 4.49 -2.46 -9.76
C ARG A 16 3.37 -1.83 -8.94
N ASN A 17 3.39 -0.52 -8.74
CA ASN A 17 2.26 0.18 -8.12
C ASN A 17 0.97 0.03 -8.94
N ILE A 18 1.08 0.15 -10.27
CA ILE A 18 -0.05 -0.06 -11.18
C ILE A 18 -0.54 -1.51 -11.11
N LEU A 19 0.34 -2.52 -11.13
CA LEU A 19 -0.05 -3.94 -11.03
C LEU A 19 -0.83 -4.25 -9.74
N VAL A 20 -0.39 -3.69 -8.59
CA VAL A 20 -1.13 -3.83 -7.32
C VAL A 20 -2.50 -3.18 -7.39
N GLN A 21 -2.58 -1.99 -8.00
CA GLN A 21 -3.83 -1.25 -8.13
C GLN A 21 -4.80 -1.94 -9.11
N ASP A 22 -4.32 -2.39 -10.25
CA ASP A 22 -5.11 -3.04 -11.29
C ASP A 22 -5.62 -4.41 -10.84
N LEU A 23 -4.82 -5.18 -10.10
CA LEU A 23 -5.29 -6.42 -9.48
C LEU A 23 -6.45 -6.15 -8.51
N ASN A 24 -6.38 -5.07 -7.72
CA ASN A 24 -7.49 -4.67 -6.85
C ASN A 24 -8.72 -4.26 -7.66
N ILE A 25 -8.55 -3.45 -8.72
CA ILE A 25 -9.65 -3.04 -9.61
C ILE A 25 -10.30 -4.26 -10.26
N PHE A 26 -9.50 -5.22 -10.74
CA PHE A 26 -9.98 -6.46 -11.34
C PHE A 26 -10.83 -7.26 -10.35
N ASN A 27 -10.33 -7.50 -9.15
CA ASN A 27 -11.06 -8.21 -8.09
C ASN A 27 -12.36 -7.49 -7.69
N ASP A 28 -12.31 -6.16 -7.49
CA ASP A 28 -13.48 -5.36 -7.16
C ASP A 28 -14.55 -5.44 -8.27
N ASN A 29 -14.13 -5.54 -9.54
CA ASN A 29 -15.06 -5.68 -10.67
C ASN A 29 -15.77 -7.04 -10.70
N LEU A 30 -15.19 -8.11 -10.16
CA LEU A 30 -15.88 -9.40 -10.04
C LEU A 30 -17.12 -9.31 -9.14
N GLY A 31 -17.12 -8.37 -8.18
CA GLY A 31 -18.24 -8.16 -7.26
C GLY A 31 -19.32 -7.21 -7.76
N LYS A 32 -19.31 -6.85 -9.06
CA LYS A 32 -20.28 -5.93 -9.67
C LYS A 32 -21.24 -6.65 -10.61
N GLU A 33 -22.49 -6.19 -10.67
CA GLU A 33 -23.50 -6.73 -11.58
C GLU A 33 -22.98 -6.80 -13.03
N GLY A 34 -23.15 -7.96 -13.68
CA GLY A 34 -22.68 -8.20 -15.04
C GLY A 34 -21.21 -8.63 -15.15
N ALA A 35 -20.53 -8.91 -14.04
CA ALA A 35 -19.19 -9.49 -14.04
C ALA A 35 -19.14 -10.85 -14.77
N GLU A 36 -17.99 -11.13 -15.37
CA GLU A 36 -17.65 -12.45 -15.92
C GLU A 36 -16.80 -13.22 -14.90
N SER A 37 -16.94 -14.55 -14.88
CA SER A 37 -16.15 -15.41 -14.02
C SER A 37 -14.66 -15.33 -14.36
N ALA A 38 -13.79 -15.42 -13.35
CA ALA A 38 -12.35 -15.40 -13.53
C ALA A 38 -11.71 -16.76 -13.23
N THR A 39 -10.55 -16.99 -13.84
CA THR A 39 -9.64 -18.08 -13.52
C THR A 39 -8.49 -17.58 -12.65
N VAL A 40 -7.73 -18.52 -12.08
CA VAL A 40 -6.48 -18.17 -11.38
C VAL A 40 -5.48 -17.50 -12.33
N ASP A 41 -5.44 -17.89 -13.61
CA ASP A 41 -4.55 -17.29 -14.61
C ASP A 41 -4.90 -15.81 -14.89
N ASP A 42 -6.19 -15.45 -14.86
CA ASP A 42 -6.65 -14.05 -15.01
C ASP A 42 -6.19 -13.15 -13.86
N LEU A 43 -5.96 -13.72 -12.67
CA LEU A 43 -5.40 -13.02 -11.52
C LEU A 43 -3.86 -12.99 -11.59
N LEU A 44 -3.26 -14.11 -11.97
CA LEU A 44 -1.81 -14.25 -12.11
C LEU A 44 -1.22 -13.33 -13.19
N GLN A 45 -1.99 -12.93 -14.20
CA GLN A 45 -1.52 -11.99 -15.22
C GLN A 45 -1.11 -10.63 -14.63
N PHE A 46 -1.69 -10.20 -13.50
CA PHE A 46 -1.27 -8.98 -12.78
C PHE A 46 -0.16 -9.26 -11.76
N TYR A 47 -0.16 -10.45 -11.16
CA TYR A 47 0.77 -10.79 -10.07
C TYR A 47 2.14 -11.30 -10.56
N ALA A 48 2.12 -12.21 -11.53
CA ALA A 48 3.29 -12.82 -12.17
C ALA A 48 3.55 -12.26 -13.58
N TYR A 49 3.02 -11.06 -13.87
CA TYR A 49 3.02 -10.41 -15.18
C TYR A 49 4.27 -10.67 -16.03
N ASP A 50 4.03 -11.02 -17.29
CA ASP A 50 5.03 -11.20 -18.33
C ASP A 50 4.80 -10.19 -19.46
N ASP A 51 5.85 -9.54 -19.94
CA ASP A 51 5.75 -8.50 -20.98
C ASP A 51 5.11 -9.01 -22.29
N GLY A 52 5.19 -10.31 -22.56
CA GLY A 52 4.57 -10.95 -23.72
C GLY A 52 3.05 -10.88 -23.72
N LEU A 53 2.43 -10.69 -22.54
CA LEU A 53 0.99 -10.46 -22.43
C LEU A 53 0.59 -9.09 -22.98
N ASN A 54 1.49 -8.10 -22.88
CA ASN A 54 1.27 -6.73 -23.34
C ASN A 54 -0.12 -6.22 -22.88
N LEU A 55 -0.34 -6.17 -21.57
CA LEU A 55 -1.63 -5.74 -21.01
C LEU A 55 -1.73 -4.21 -20.96
N GLU A 56 -2.95 -3.72 -21.17
CA GLU A 56 -3.31 -2.34 -20.86
C GLU A 56 -3.67 -2.22 -19.38
N SER A 57 -3.25 -1.12 -18.77
CA SER A 57 -3.57 -0.76 -17.40
C SER A 57 -5.07 -0.49 -17.25
N LEU A 58 -5.65 -0.98 -16.16
CA LEU A 58 -7.02 -0.63 -15.74
C LEU A 58 -7.06 0.74 -15.04
N THR A 59 -5.91 1.24 -14.60
CA THR A 59 -5.76 2.53 -13.94
C THR A 59 -5.93 3.67 -14.95
N THR A 60 -6.75 4.66 -14.59
CA THR A 60 -7.03 5.84 -15.42
C THR A 60 -6.36 7.11 -14.86
N GLY A 61 -6.21 8.14 -15.69
CA GLY A 61 -5.86 9.51 -15.29
C GLY A 61 -7.07 10.39 -14.99
N GLY A 62 -8.22 9.79 -14.66
CA GLY A 62 -9.49 10.51 -14.52
C GLY A 62 -10.04 10.95 -15.87
N ASP A 63 -10.34 12.24 -15.99
CA ASP A 63 -10.89 12.84 -17.22
C ASP A 63 -9.82 13.03 -18.31
N MET A 64 -8.53 12.92 -17.96
CA MET A 64 -7.42 13.05 -18.89
C MET A 64 -6.91 11.67 -19.36
N PRO A 65 -6.46 11.56 -20.63
CA PRO A 65 -5.75 10.38 -21.09
C PRO A 65 -4.42 10.21 -20.34
N VAL A 66 -3.86 9.00 -20.40
CA VAL A 66 -2.52 8.71 -19.84
C VAL A 66 -1.51 8.56 -20.96
N VAL A 67 -0.27 9.01 -20.74
CA VAL A 67 0.79 9.02 -21.77
C VAL A 67 1.12 7.61 -22.24
N GLU A 68 1.30 6.68 -21.30
CA GLU A 68 1.57 5.26 -21.56
C GLU A 68 0.55 4.42 -20.79
N ASN A 69 -0.33 3.71 -21.49
CA ASN A 69 -1.38 2.88 -20.89
C ASN A 69 -1.03 1.38 -20.82
N ARG A 70 0.19 0.97 -21.19
CA ARG A 70 0.65 -0.42 -21.20
C ARG A 70 1.84 -0.60 -20.27
N TYR A 71 1.86 -1.68 -19.49
CA TYR A 71 2.93 -1.90 -18.51
C TYR A 71 4.31 -1.94 -19.18
N SER A 72 4.43 -2.67 -20.30
CA SER A 72 5.69 -2.82 -21.05
C SER A 72 6.13 -1.53 -21.76
N SER A 73 5.22 -0.58 -22.01
CA SER A 73 5.59 0.75 -22.51
C SER A 73 6.20 1.62 -21.41
N ILE A 74 5.73 1.49 -20.16
CA ILE A 74 6.26 2.21 -19.00
C ILE A 74 7.62 1.63 -18.57
N SER A 75 7.68 0.30 -18.40
CA SER A 75 8.89 -0.43 -18.01
C SER A 75 8.75 -1.93 -18.23
N THR A 76 9.79 -2.58 -18.74
CA THR A 76 9.81 -4.02 -19.02
C THR A 76 10.34 -4.85 -17.85
N GLY A 77 9.94 -6.12 -17.79
CA GLY A 77 10.42 -7.13 -16.84
C GLY A 77 9.96 -6.87 -15.41
N LYS A 78 8.78 -6.29 -15.21
CA LYS A 78 8.27 -5.90 -13.89
C LYS A 78 7.08 -6.77 -13.49
N ASN A 79 7.22 -7.50 -12.40
CA ASN A 79 6.14 -8.25 -11.76
C ASN A 79 6.18 -8.06 -10.24
N LEU A 80 5.15 -8.58 -9.56
CA LEU A 80 5.01 -8.55 -8.10
C LEU A 80 5.64 -9.79 -7.46
N SER A 81 5.34 -10.98 -7.99
CA SER A 81 5.83 -12.27 -7.43
C SER A 81 7.34 -12.37 -7.31
N GLY A 82 8.13 -11.76 -8.20
CA GLY A 82 9.58 -11.72 -8.12
C GLY A 82 10.15 -10.68 -7.15
N LYS A 83 9.29 -9.85 -6.53
CA LYS A 83 9.67 -8.77 -5.61
C LYS A 83 9.00 -8.84 -4.25
N ILE A 84 8.10 -9.79 -4.04
CA ILE A 84 7.43 -10.01 -2.76
C ILE A 84 8.43 -10.50 -1.71
N SER A 85 8.24 -10.08 -0.46
CA SER A 85 9.02 -10.58 0.67
C SER A 85 8.84 -12.09 0.84
N SER A 86 9.94 -12.78 1.19
CA SER A 86 9.95 -14.20 1.53
C SER A 86 9.73 -14.47 3.02
N GLU A 87 9.54 -13.42 3.83
CA GLU A 87 9.24 -13.59 5.25
C GLU A 87 7.87 -14.25 5.46
N VAL A 88 7.78 -15.10 6.48
CA VAL A 88 6.52 -15.73 6.89
C VAL A 88 5.64 -14.66 7.54
N VAL A 89 4.37 -14.63 7.15
CA VAL A 89 3.38 -13.74 7.75
C VAL A 89 3.06 -14.20 9.17
N ILE A 90 3.19 -13.28 10.12
CA ILE A 90 2.94 -13.54 11.54
C ILE A 90 1.49 -14.02 11.71
N GLY A 91 1.34 -15.17 12.37
CA GLY A 91 0.02 -15.78 12.64
C GLY A 91 -0.56 -16.63 11.50
N TYR A 92 0.06 -16.69 10.32
CA TYR A 92 -0.41 -17.52 9.19
C TYR A 92 0.48 -18.74 8.92
N GLY A 93 1.76 -18.69 9.29
CA GLY A 93 2.70 -19.79 9.03
C GLY A 93 3.03 -20.02 7.55
N LYS A 94 2.68 -19.05 6.70
CA LYS A 94 2.92 -19.03 5.25
C LYS A 94 3.52 -17.67 4.85
N THR A 95 4.23 -17.65 3.73
CA THR A 95 4.68 -16.40 3.09
C THR A 95 3.51 -15.64 2.48
N ALA A 96 3.70 -14.35 2.21
CA ALA A 96 2.69 -13.57 1.50
C ALA A 96 2.41 -14.08 0.08
N ASP A 97 3.40 -14.67 -0.61
CA ASP A 97 3.20 -15.28 -1.95
C ASP A 97 2.25 -16.47 -1.88
N GLU A 98 2.45 -17.37 -0.92
CA GLU A 98 1.58 -18.53 -0.70
C GLU A 98 0.15 -18.09 -0.37
N LEU A 99 -0.02 -17.11 0.52
CA LEU A 99 -1.36 -16.60 0.89
C LEU A 99 -2.08 -15.94 -0.29
N VAL A 100 -1.40 -15.09 -1.06
CA VAL A 100 -2.00 -14.42 -2.22
C VAL A 100 -2.47 -15.44 -3.27
N ARG A 101 -1.67 -16.49 -3.52
CA ARG A 101 -2.05 -17.56 -4.46
C ARG A 101 -3.24 -18.37 -3.96
N GLU A 102 -3.29 -18.70 -2.67
CA GLU A 102 -4.44 -19.38 -2.08
C GLU A 102 -5.71 -18.54 -2.17
N TRP A 103 -5.62 -17.24 -1.90
CA TRP A 103 -6.76 -16.33 -2.04
C TRP A 103 -7.22 -16.19 -3.49
N PHE A 104 -6.32 -16.24 -4.47
CA PHE A 104 -6.70 -16.32 -5.88
C PHE A 104 -7.49 -17.59 -6.20
N GLU A 105 -7.11 -18.74 -5.65
CA GLU A 105 -7.87 -19.98 -5.85
C GLU A 105 -9.30 -19.86 -5.30
N ILE A 106 -9.47 -19.23 -4.13
CA ILE A 106 -10.78 -19.00 -3.53
C ILE A 106 -11.63 -18.05 -4.38
N ILE A 107 -11.08 -16.90 -4.79
CA ILE A 107 -11.79 -15.92 -5.63
C ILE A 107 -12.18 -16.56 -6.98
N ALA A 108 -11.25 -17.26 -7.63
CA ALA A 108 -11.52 -17.93 -8.89
C ALA A 108 -12.64 -18.98 -8.75
N ALA A 109 -12.61 -19.80 -7.70
CA ALA A 109 -13.65 -20.79 -7.43
C ALA A 109 -15.01 -20.14 -7.14
N ASN A 110 -15.05 -19.11 -6.30
CA ASN A 110 -16.26 -18.35 -6.00
C ASN A 110 -16.85 -17.66 -7.24
N SER A 111 -16.00 -17.21 -8.18
CA SER A 111 -16.47 -16.57 -9.41
C SER A 111 -17.22 -17.52 -10.36
N GLN A 112 -17.11 -18.83 -10.15
CA GLN A 112 -17.88 -19.85 -10.89
C GLN A 112 -19.28 -20.07 -10.30
N ASP A 113 -19.55 -19.54 -9.11
CA ASP A 113 -20.85 -19.61 -8.45
C ASP A 113 -21.70 -18.39 -8.84
N ALA A 114 -22.81 -18.64 -9.53
CA ALA A 114 -23.71 -17.60 -10.02
C ALA A 114 -24.40 -16.80 -8.89
N ASP A 115 -24.49 -17.36 -7.68
CA ASP A 115 -25.06 -16.64 -6.52
C ASP A 115 -24.03 -15.71 -5.86
N LYS A 116 -22.72 -15.93 -6.12
CA LYS A 116 -21.63 -15.12 -5.59
C LYS A 116 -21.14 -14.08 -6.60
N LEU A 117 -20.98 -14.47 -7.87
CA LEU A 117 -20.49 -13.61 -8.94
C LEU A 117 -21.37 -12.35 -9.09
N GLY A 118 -20.72 -11.20 -9.24
CA GLY A 118 -21.39 -9.92 -9.32
C GLY A 118 -21.88 -9.37 -7.99
N THR A 119 -21.44 -9.97 -6.88
CA THR A 119 -21.65 -9.47 -5.51
C THR A 119 -20.33 -9.56 -4.71
N PRO A 120 -20.21 -8.85 -3.57
CA PRO A 120 -19.05 -8.99 -2.69
C PRO A 120 -18.76 -10.41 -2.20
N ALA A 121 -19.74 -11.33 -2.26
CA ALA A 121 -19.54 -12.73 -1.90
C ALA A 121 -18.53 -13.45 -2.81
N VAL A 122 -18.27 -12.94 -4.03
CA VAL A 122 -17.27 -13.53 -4.93
C VAL A 122 -15.86 -13.51 -4.34
N TYR A 123 -15.54 -12.49 -3.55
CA TYR A 123 -14.23 -12.33 -2.92
C TYR A 123 -14.29 -12.41 -1.39
N THR A 124 -15.39 -12.90 -0.83
CA THR A 124 -15.51 -13.16 0.60
C THR A 124 -15.34 -14.66 0.86
N ASP A 125 -14.45 -15.03 1.78
CA ASP A 125 -14.28 -16.43 2.19
C ASP A 125 -15.40 -16.90 3.15
N ASP A 126 -15.39 -18.20 3.49
CA ASP A 126 -16.41 -18.78 4.36
C ASP A 126 -16.38 -18.24 5.81
N ASN A 127 -15.32 -17.55 6.22
CA ASN A 127 -15.19 -16.90 7.52
C ASN A 127 -15.56 -15.41 7.48
N GLY A 128 -15.96 -14.88 6.32
CA GLY A 128 -16.29 -13.48 6.15
C GLY A 128 -15.10 -12.58 5.86
N VAL A 129 -13.94 -13.11 5.46
CA VAL A 129 -12.79 -12.29 5.11
C VAL A 129 -12.94 -11.76 3.68
N ASP A 130 -12.87 -10.44 3.50
CA ASP A 130 -12.75 -9.82 2.18
C ASP A 130 -11.33 -10.04 1.63
N LEU A 131 -11.21 -11.02 0.73
CA LEU A 131 -9.95 -11.44 0.12
C LEU A 131 -9.37 -10.39 -0.83
N THR A 132 -10.22 -9.56 -1.46
CA THR A 132 -9.74 -8.46 -2.30
C THR A 132 -8.93 -7.48 -1.47
N GLN A 133 -9.44 -7.09 -0.30
CA GLN A 133 -8.73 -6.19 0.60
C GLN A 133 -7.51 -6.85 1.24
N MET A 134 -7.61 -8.13 1.65
CA MET A 134 -6.44 -8.86 2.15
C MET A 134 -5.31 -8.90 1.11
N ILE A 135 -5.59 -9.30 -0.13
CA ILE A 135 -4.62 -9.33 -1.23
C ILE A 135 -4.00 -7.95 -1.43
N ASN A 136 -4.83 -6.90 -1.55
CA ASN A 136 -4.33 -5.55 -1.83
C ASN A 136 -3.42 -5.03 -0.71
N LYS A 137 -3.86 -5.12 0.55
CA LYS A 137 -3.12 -4.52 1.69
C LYS A 137 -1.88 -5.34 2.04
N VAL A 138 -1.94 -6.67 1.95
CA VAL A 138 -0.77 -7.53 2.10
C VAL A 138 0.24 -7.24 0.99
N LEU A 139 -0.18 -7.09 -0.27
CA LEU A 139 0.73 -6.76 -1.36
C LEU A 139 1.37 -5.39 -1.17
N ILE A 140 0.64 -4.36 -0.72
CA ILE A 140 1.21 -3.04 -0.39
C ILE A 140 2.34 -3.16 0.63
N GLY A 141 2.19 -4.01 1.65
CA GLY A 141 3.24 -4.30 2.61
C GLY A 141 4.41 -5.10 2.03
N ALA A 142 4.09 -6.25 1.46
CA ALA A 142 5.06 -7.27 1.07
C ALA A 142 5.83 -6.94 -0.22
N VAL A 143 5.34 -5.97 -1.03
CA VAL A 143 6.01 -5.53 -2.26
C VAL A 143 6.49 -4.08 -2.17
N PRO A 144 5.69 -3.01 -2.33
CA PRO A 144 6.24 -1.66 -2.38
C PRO A 144 6.87 -1.22 -1.07
N TYR A 145 6.23 -1.44 0.09
CA TYR A 145 6.82 -1.05 1.38
C TYR A 145 8.10 -1.85 1.69
N TYR A 146 8.06 -3.18 1.52
CA TYR A 146 9.23 -4.04 1.66
C TYR A 146 10.38 -3.64 0.74
N GLN A 147 10.11 -3.43 -0.55
CA GLN A 147 11.16 -3.06 -1.49
C GLN A 147 11.72 -1.68 -1.14
N ALA A 148 10.87 -0.68 -0.90
CA ALA A 148 11.32 0.65 -0.51
C ALA A 148 12.25 0.61 0.71
N THR A 149 11.81 -0.02 1.79
CA THR A 149 12.49 0.06 3.08
C THR A 149 13.50 -1.07 3.31
N GLY A 150 13.13 -2.32 3.05
CA GLY A 150 13.97 -3.49 3.27
C GLY A 150 15.07 -3.70 2.24
N VAL A 151 14.83 -3.31 0.98
CA VAL A 151 15.81 -3.52 -0.10
C VAL A 151 16.55 -2.23 -0.41
N TYR A 152 15.87 -1.22 -0.92
CA TYR A 152 16.52 -0.02 -1.45
C TYR A 152 17.08 0.88 -0.35
N LEU A 153 16.24 1.36 0.57
CA LEU A 153 16.75 2.17 1.70
C LEU A 153 17.64 1.35 2.64
N GLY A 154 17.32 0.06 2.84
CA GLY A 154 18.09 -0.86 3.68
C GLY A 154 19.54 -1.02 3.20
N GLY A 155 19.73 -1.31 1.91
CA GLY A 155 21.03 -1.52 1.26
C GLY A 155 21.76 -0.25 0.83
N LEU A 156 21.09 0.90 0.80
CA LEU A 156 21.58 2.15 0.21
C LEU A 156 23.03 2.54 0.55
N LEU A 157 23.47 2.35 1.80
CA LEU A 157 24.81 2.78 2.23
C LEU A 157 25.95 1.90 1.71
N GLU A 158 25.63 0.79 1.07
CA GLU A 158 26.58 -0.09 0.38
C GLU A 158 26.81 0.35 -1.09
N ASP A 159 25.96 1.24 -1.61
CA ASP A 159 25.99 1.67 -3.02
C ASP A 159 27.11 2.67 -3.31
N GLU A 160 27.63 2.62 -4.54
CA GLU A 160 28.62 3.58 -5.03
C GLU A 160 27.97 4.93 -5.41
N ASN A 161 28.59 6.03 -4.97
CA ASN A 161 28.13 7.40 -5.27
C ASN A 161 29.24 8.30 -5.87
N GLY A 162 30.37 7.71 -6.27
CA GLY A 162 31.52 8.46 -6.81
C GLY A 162 31.40 8.81 -8.29
N SER A 163 30.66 8.02 -9.08
CA SER A 163 30.51 8.20 -10.52
C SER A 163 29.19 7.63 -11.02
N ALA A 164 28.68 8.19 -12.11
CA ALA A 164 27.49 7.66 -12.77
C ALA A 164 27.72 6.23 -13.27
N VAL A 165 26.65 5.41 -13.23
CA VAL A 165 26.63 4.08 -13.84
C VAL A 165 26.86 4.21 -15.35
N GLU A 166 27.58 3.26 -15.94
CA GLU A 166 27.92 3.29 -17.37
C GLU A 166 26.66 3.43 -18.25
N GLY A 167 26.63 4.48 -19.08
CA GLY A 167 25.50 4.79 -19.97
C GLY A 167 24.27 5.39 -19.26
N LYS A 168 24.37 5.75 -17.98
CA LYS A 168 23.29 6.38 -17.19
C LYS A 168 23.65 7.80 -16.74
N SER A 169 22.63 8.56 -16.36
CA SER A 169 22.74 9.92 -15.81
C SER A 169 22.85 9.96 -14.28
N TYR A 170 22.81 8.80 -13.62
CA TYR A 170 22.76 8.66 -12.16
C TYR A 170 23.86 7.71 -11.65
N THR A 171 24.27 7.88 -10.39
CA THR A 171 25.05 6.90 -9.62
C THR A 171 24.16 5.76 -9.13
N GLU A 172 24.76 4.70 -8.58
CA GLU A 172 24.00 3.58 -8.00
C GLU A 172 23.16 4.04 -6.81
N MET A 173 23.75 4.79 -5.88
CA MET A 173 23.05 5.32 -4.70
C MET A 173 21.91 6.28 -5.09
N GLU A 174 22.11 7.12 -6.11
CA GLU A 174 21.06 7.98 -6.66
C GLU A 174 19.88 7.16 -7.18
N HIS A 175 20.15 6.11 -7.94
CA HIS A 175 19.12 5.25 -8.51
C HIS A 175 18.35 4.48 -7.45
N HIS A 176 19.02 3.85 -6.48
CA HIS A 176 18.35 3.12 -5.41
C HIS A 176 17.52 4.05 -4.51
N TRP A 177 17.96 5.29 -4.28
CA TRP A 177 17.14 6.31 -3.63
C TRP A 177 15.86 6.62 -4.42
N ASP A 178 16.00 6.80 -5.73
CA ASP A 178 14.90 7.10 -6.63
C ASP A 178 13.94 5.90 -6.74
N GLU A 179 14.43 4.66 -6.73
CA GLU A 179 13.61 3.44 -6.68
C GLU A 179 12.85 3.32 -5.36
N ALA A 180 13.45 3.65 -4.21
CA ALA A 180 12.72 3.70 -2.94
C ALA A 180 11.57 4.72 -2.98
N PHE A 181 11.83 5.92 -3.52
CA PHE A 181 10.79 6.94 -3.72
C PHE A 181 9.69 6.47 -4.68
N GLY A 182 10.05 5.81 -5.78
CA GLY A 182 9.08 5.25 -6.73
C GLY A 182 8.14 4.23 -6.09
N TYR A 183 8.60 3.47 -5.09
CA TYR A 183 7.75 2.56 -4.33
C TYR A 183 6.87 3.24 -3.28
N PHE A 184 7.28 4.39 -2.72
CA PHE A 184 6.35 5.23 -1.94
C PHE A 184 5.15 5.68 -2.80
N GLY A 185 5.37 5.82 -4.11
CA GLY A 185 4.29 6.00 -5.08
C GLY A 185 3.76 7.44 -5.13
N ALA A 186 4.60 8.42 -4.82
CA ALA A 186 4.25 9.83 -4.92
C ALA A 186 4.62 10.39 -6.31
N ALA A 187 3.84 11.37 -6.77
CA ALA A 187 4.17 12.20 -7.93
C ALA A 187 5.48 12.98 -7.70
N ARG A 188 6.18 13.41 -8.75
CA ARG A 188 7.42 14.19 -8.63
C ARG A 188 7.20 15.55 -7.98
N ASP A 189 6.04 16.13 -8.22
CA ASP A 189 5.62 17.40 -7.66
C ASP A 189 4.70 17.22 -6.44
N TYR A 190 4.87 16.14 -5.68
CA TYR A 190 4.01 15.76 -4.55
C TYR A 190 3.68 16.90 -3.56
N SER A 191 4.63 17.80 -3.30
CA SER A 191 4.40 18.98 -2.44
C SER A 191 3.34 19.97 -2.95
N ARG A 192 2.87 19.80 -4.19
CA ARG A 192 1.80 20.58 -4.80
C ARG A 192 0.43 20.23 -4.22
N TYR A 193 0.22 18.95 -3.89
CA TYR A 193 -1.09 18.43 -3.56
C TYR A 193 -1.44 18.78 -2.12
N SER A 194 -2.69 19.22 -1.89
CA SER A 194 -3.23 19.29 -0.53
C SER A 194 -3.64 17.91 -0.02
N ASP A 195 -3.79 17.78 1.30
CA ASP A 195 -4.31 16.56 1.92
C ASP A 195 -5.69 16.17 1.36
N ASP A 196 -6.54 17.17 1.09
CA ASP A 196 -7.84 16.97 0.44
C ASP A 196 -7.71 16.38 -0.96
N GLN A 197 -6.74 16.85 -1.75
CA GLN A 197 -6.50 16.34 -3.09
C GLN A 197 -5.96 14.90 -3.05
N LEU A 198 -4.98 14.63 -2.19
CA LEU A 198 -4.42 13.29 -2.01
C LEU A 198 -5.46 12.27 -1.50
N ALA A 199 -6.40 12.73 -0.68
CA ALA A 199 -7.51 11.93 -0.17
C ALA A 199 -8.69 11.80 -1.14
N GLY A 200 -8.70 12.57 -2.23
CA GLY A 200 -9.81 12.68 -3.19
C GLY A 200 -9.88 11.56 -4.22
N GLY A 201 -10.59 11.83 -5.31
CA GLY A 201 -10.71 10.95 -6.47
C GLY A 201 -9.54 11.10 -7.45
N VAL A 202 -9.54 10.29 -8.50
CA VAL A 202 -8.42 10.27 -9.47
C VAL A 202 -8.12 11.62 -10.11
N GLY A 203 -9.14 12.46 -10.38
CA GLY A 203 -8.91 13.81 -10.89
C GLY A 203 -8.29 14.78 -9.88
N ASP A 204 -8.33 14.45 -8.58
CA ASP A 204 -7.79 15.30 -7.51
C ASP A 204 -6.31 14.98 -7.22
N TYR A 205 -5.93 13.70 -7.23
CA TYR A 205 -4.59 13.24 -6.89
C TYR A 205 -3.66 13.04 -8.12
N THR A 206 -4.07 13.51 -9.30
CA THR A 206 -3.22 13.63 -10.49
C THR A 206 -3.09 15.08 -10.91
N PHE A 207 -2.00 15.45 -11.56
CA PHE A 207 -1.83 16.82 -12.08
C PHE A 207 -0.95 16.84 -13.33
N ASP A 208 -1.45 17.33 -14.46
CA ASP A 208 -0.68 17.57 -15.68
C ASP A 208 0.27 18.77 -15.46
N SER A 209 1.47 18.48 -14.94
CA SER A 209 2.45 19.47 -14.55
C SER A 209 3.17 20.06 -15.76
N ASN A 210 3.22 19.32 -16.87
CA ASN A 210 3.92 19.72 -18.09
C ASN A 210 3.00 20.43 -19.12
N GLY A 211 1.68 20.33 -18.96
CA GLY A 211 0.66 20.97 -19.79
C GLY A 211 0.42 20.28 -21.15
N ASP A 212 0.73 18.99 -21.29
CA ASP A 212 0.59 18.24 -22.55
C ASP A 212 -0.82 17.65 -22.76
N GLY A 213 -1.71 17.79 -21.77
CA GLY A 213 -3.08 17.31 -21.80
C GLY A 213 -3.23 15.82 -21.48
N SER A 214 -2.19 15.17 -20.97
CA SER A 214 -2.18 13.77 -20.52
C SER A 214 -1.54 13.66 -19.14
N ILE A 215 -1.82 12.56 -18.43
CA ILE A 215 -1.17 12.24 -17.15
C ILE A 215 -0.05 11.22 -17.38
N ASP A 216 1.18 11.55 -16.96
CA ASP A 216 2.29 10.60 -16.91
C ASP A 216 2.36 9.91 -15.53
N PHE A 217 2.12 8.59 -15.51
CA PHE A 217 2.26 7.78 -14.30
C PHE A 217 3.66 7.84 -13.66
N LYS A 218 4.70 8.22 -14.41
CA LYS A 218 6.08 8.34 -13.92
C LYS A 218 6.36 9.64 -13.17
N SER A 219 5.45 10.61 -13.21
CA SER A 219 5.69 11.92 -12.59
C SER A 219 4.50 12.64 -12.00
N GLU A 220 3.27 12.31 -12.41
CA GLU A 220 2.08 13.15 -12.21
C GLU A 220 0.93 12.41 -11.51
N TYR A 221 1.22 11.22 -10.97
CA TYR A 221 0.25 10.32 -10.37
C TYR A 221 0.65 9.88 -8.96
N ASN A 222 -0.33 9.83 -8.04
CA ASN A 222 -0.16 9.37 -6.67
C ASN A 222 -0.84 8.01 -6.43
N PHE A 223 -0.04 7.01 -6.05
CA PHE A 223 -0.43 5.62 -5.82
C PHE A 223 -0.50 5.30 -4.32
N GLY A 224 -1.33 4.32 -3.95
CA GLY A 224 -1.23 3.55 -2.70
C GLY A 224 -0.84 4.36 -1.44
N LEU A 225 0.38 4.12 -0.94
CA LEU A 225 0.89 4.69 0.31
C LEU A 225 0.96 6.22 0.33
N SER A 226 1.34 6.86 -0.77
CA SER A 226 1.38 8.33 -0.85
C SER A 226 -0.02 8.94 -0.69
N ARG A 227 -1.06 8.29 -1.21
CA ARG A 227 -2.45 8.75 -0.96
C ARG A 227 -2.88 8.49 0.47
N ASN A 228 -2.51 7.33 1.04
CA ASN A 228 -2.82 7.05 2.43
C ASN A 228 -2.19 8.08 3.38
N ALA A 229 -0.99 8.58 3.07
CA ALA A 229 -0.38 9.68 3.83
C ALA A 229 -1.30 10.91 3.87
N GLY A 230 -1.74 11.40 2.71
CA GLY A 230 -2.68 12.53 2.64
C GLY A 230 -4.03 12.26 3.29
N LYS A 231 -4.57 11.04 3.21
CA LYS A 231 -5.79 10.65 3.94
C LYS A 231 -5.61 10.74 5.45
N ARG A 232 -4.45 10.30 5.97
CA ARG A 232 -4.15 10.33 7.40
C ARG A 232 -3.84 11.75 7.88
N ASP A 233 -3.27 12.59 7.04
CA ASP A 233 -3.10 14.02 7.34
C ASP A 233 -4.45 14.73 7.39
N LYS A 234 -5.32 14.52 6.39
CA LYS A 234 -6.68 15.06 6.36
C LYS A 234 -7.52 14.65 7.57
N GLY A 235 -7.45 13.38 7.97
CA GLY A 235 -8.18 12.85 9.12
C GLY A 235 -7.50 13.12 10.47
N GLY A 236 -6.29 13.68 10.47
CA GLY A 236 -5.47 13.88 11.66
C GLY A 236 -5.41 15.34 12.12
N SER A 237 -4.85 15.54 13.31
CA SER A 237 -4.53 16.83 13.88
C SER A 237 -3.06 16.90 14.26
N GLY A 238 -2.40 17.98 13.85
CA GLY A 238 -0.98 18.21 14.16
C GLY A 238 -0.01 17.21 13.53
N VAL A 239 -0.41 16.55 12.44
CA VAL A 239 0.41 15.61 11.66
C VAL A 239 0.57 16.12 10.23
N ASN A 240 1.66 15.72 9.58
CA ASN A 240 1.97 16.05 8.18
C ASN A 240 2.83 14.93 7.56
N LEU A 241 2.33 13.69 7.61
CA LEU A 241 3.02 12.49 7.16
C LEU A 241 3.41 12.58 5.68
N SER A 242 2.52 13.09 4.82
CA SER A 242 2.79 13.29 3.39
C SER A 242 3.98 14.24 3.19
N GLY A 243 3.94 15.42 3.80
CA GLY A 243 5.01 16.41 3.73
C GLY A 243 6.32 15.94 4.35
N ASP A 244 6.27 15.28 5.51
CA ASP A 244 7.46 14.82 6.24
C ASP A 244 8.21 13.73 5.46
N ILE A 245 7.49 12.75 4.88
CA ILE A 245 8.09 11.70 4.04
C ILE A 245 8.73 12.33 2.79
N PHE A 246 8.02 13.23 2.11
CA PHE A 246 8.53 13.87 0.91
C PHE A 246 9.75 14.75 1.18
N ALA A 247 9.73 15.49 2.30
CA ALA A 247 10.87 16.28 2.73
C ALA A 247 12.10 15.40 3.00
N ALA A 248 11.92 14.21 3.61
CA ALA A 248 13.01 13.26 3.82
C ALA A 248 13.59 12.75 2.49
N PHE A 249 12.74 12.36 1.54
CA PHE A 249 13.17 11.95 0.19
C PHE A 249 13.92 13.06 -0.55
N LEU A 250 13.43 14.30 -0.51
CA LEU A 250 14.06 15.45 -1.15
C LEU A 250 15.41 15.81 -0.51
N ALA A 251 15.46 15.82 0.82
CA ALA A 251 16.67 16.13 1.57
C ALA A 251 17.75 15.06 1.35
N GLY A 252 17.39 13.78 1.40
CA GLY A 252 18.32 12.69 1.14
C GLY A 252 18.82 12.68 -0.30
N ARG A 253 17.95 12.92 -1.30
CA ARG A 253 18.39 13.03 -2.70
C ARG A 253 19.39 14.17 -2.88
N THR A 254 19.13 15.32 -2.24
CA THR A 254 20.04 16.48 -2.23
C THR A 254 21.39 16.15 -1.59
N LEU A 255 21.40 15.42 -0.47
CA LEU A 255 22.63 14.99 0.19
C LEU A 255 23.45 14.05 -0.69
N ILE A 256 22.80 13.09 -1.36
CA ILE A 256 23.48 12.16 -2.27
C ILE A 256 24.16 12.91 -3.41
N VAL A 257 23.47 13.85 -4.07
CA VAL A 257 24.07 14.69 -5.14
C VAL A 257 25.27 15.48 -4.62
N ASN A 258 25.13 16.08 -3.44
CA ASN A 258 26.15 16.97 -2.85
C ASN A 258 27.26 16.22 -2.12
N GLN A 259 27.30 14.88 -2.20
CA GLN A 259 28.26 14.03 -1.48
C GLN A 259 28.27 14.30 0.04
N GLY A 260 27.08 14.44 0.62
CA GLY A 260 26.88 14.51 2.06
C GLY A 260 27.41 13.26 2.77
N SER A 261 27.60 13.36 4.09
CA SER A 261 28.14 12.24 4.85
C SER A 261 27.16 11.06 4.92
N ALA A 262 27.69 9.85 5.06
CA ALA A 262 26.87 8.65 5.24
C ALA A 262 25.88 8.77 6.42
N GLY A 263 26.25 9.49 7.49
CA GLY A 263 25.37 9.73 8.63
C GLY A 263 24.18 10.64 8.32
N GLU A 264 24.38 11.68 7.49
CA GLU A 264 23.29 12.57 7.06
C GLU A 264 22.32 11.84 6.12
N ILE A 265 22.85 11.05 5.18
CA ILE A 265 22.04 10.21 4.28
C ILE A 265 21.28 9.15 5.08
N ALA A 266 21.93 8.51 6.06
CA ALA A 266 21.31 7.53 6.94
C ALA A 266 20.14 8.12 7.74
N ALA A 267 20.24 9.37 8.19
CA ALA A 267 19.15 10.04 8.88
C ALA A 267 17.92 10.25 7.98
N GLN A 268 18.13 10.59 6.71
CA GLN A 268 17.01 10.82 5.78
C GLN A 268 16.34 9.51 5.34
N ARG A 269 17.09 8.42 5.12
CA ARG A 269 16.47 7.12 4.79
C ARG A 269 15.63 6.59 5.95
N GLU A 270 16.10 6.75 7.19
CA GLU A 270 15.36 6.32 8.38
C GLU A 270 14.10 7.18 8.58
N ALA A 271 14.20 8.50 8.39
CA ALA A 271 13.04 9.39 8.42
C ALA A 271 11.98 9.02 7.37
N ALA A 272 12.40 8.74 6.13
CA ALA A 272 11.49 8.31 5.07
C ALA A 272 10.82 6.95 5.41
N ALA A 273 11.61 5.95 5.83
CA ALA A 273 11.10 4.63 6.18
C ALA A 273 10.13 4.67 7.38
N ASN A 274 10.49 5.39 8.45
CA ASN A 274 9.62 5.57 9.62
C ASN A 274 8.35 6.36 9.30
N GLY A 275 8.43 7.35 8.41
CA GLY A 275 7.26 8.07 7.93
C GLY A 275 6.29 7.13 7.20
N MET A 276 6.79 6.30 6.27
CA MET A 276 5.99 5.29 5.57
C MET A 276 5.35 4.30 6.54
N GLU A 277 6.08 3.84 7.55
CA GLU A 277 5.53 2.97 8.60
C GLU A 277 4.41 3.66 9.41
N LYS A 278 4.60 4.93 9.80
CA LYS A 278 3.57 5.70 10.51
C LYS A 278 2.30 5.89 9.68
N VAL A 279 2.42 6.02 8.36
CA VAL A 279 1.25 6.03 7.46
C VAL A 279 0.50 4.70 7.54
N ILE A 280 1.21 3.57 7.47
CA ILE A 280 0.60 2.24 7.60
C ILE A 280 -0.07 2.11 8.98
N ALA A 281 0.63 2.45 10.07
CA ALA A 281 0.11 2.34 11.42
C ALA A 281 -1.11 3.24 11.67
N ALA A 282 -1.09 4.50 11.22
CA ALA A 282 -2.25 5.39 11.28
C ALA A 282 -3.42 4.85 10.44
N THR A 283 -3.14 4.16 9.34
CA THR A 283 -4.16 3.47 8.53
C THR A 283 -4.71 2.24 9.25
N VAL A 284 -3.90 1.50 10.02
CA VAL A 284 -4.41 0.43 10.89
C VAL A 284 -5.36 1.01 11.95
N VAL A 285 -5.00 2.13 12.60
CA VAL A 285 -5.87 2.79 13.60
C VAL A 285 -7.23 3.17 13.00
N HIS A 286 -7.22 3.75 11.79
CA HIS A 286 -8.45 4.04 11.05
C HIS A 286 -9.35 2.82 10.93
N TYR A 287 -8.81 1.71 10.44
CA TYR A 287 -9.62 0.51 10.25
C TYR A 287 -9.97 -0.22 11.56
N VAL A 288 -9.21 -0.03 12.64
CA VAL A 288 -9.67 -0.45 13.99
C VAL A 288 -10.92 0.33 14.38
N ASN A 289 -10.94 1.65 14.16
CA ASN A 289 -12.10 2.49 14.45
C ASN A 289 -13.32 2.13 13.59
N ASP A 290 -13.13 1.94 12.29
CA ASP A 290 -14.22 1.55 11.38
C ASP A 290 -14.75 0.14 11.72
N THR A 291 -13.87 -0.82 12.00
CA THR A 291 -14.29 -2.18 12.41
C THR A 291 -15.09 -2.15 13.71
N LEU A 292 -14.66 -1.37 14.72
CA LEU A 292 -15.41 -1.17 15.96
C LEU A 292 -16.79 -0.53 15.70
N SER A 293 -16.85 0.44 14.79
CA SER A 293 -18.10 1.09 14.40
C SER A 293 -19.07 0.12 13.74
N ASP A 294 -18.58 -0.70 12.79
CA ASP A 294 -19.41 -1.70 12.11
C ASP A 294 -19.89 -2.79 13.08
N MET A 295 -19.02 -3.24 13.99
CA MET A 295 -19.39 -4.20 15.03
C MET A 295 -20.51 -3.66 15.93
N ALA A 296 -20.46 -2.38 16.31
CA ALA A 296 -21.49 -1.76 17.15
C ALA A 296 -22.87 -1.66 16.45
N ALA A 297 -22.90 -1.71 15.11
CA ALA A 297 -24.13 -1.69 14.32
C ALA A 297 -24.78 -3.08 14.13
N LEU A 298 -24.10 -4.17 14.52
CA LEU A 298 -24.66 -5.52 14.41
C LEU A 298 -25.98 -5.67 15.17
N GLY A 299 -26.98 -6.27 14.53
CA GLY A 299 -28.33 -6.43 15.05
C GLY A 299 -29.20 -5.17 15.01
N THR A 300 -28.74 -4.09 14.39
CA THR A 300 -29.49 -2.84 14.19
C THR A 300 -29.91 -2.66 12.72
N ASP A 301 -30.73 -1.64 12.44
CA ASP A 301 -31.10 -1.27 11.07
C ASP A 301 -29.90 -0.79 10.22
N ASP A 302 -28.81 -0.38 10.88
CA ASP A 302 -27.57 0.10 10.24
C ASP A 302 -26.53 -1.03 10.03
N GLU A 303 -26.87 -2.30 10.33
CA GLU A 303 -25.96 -3.43 10.16
C GLU A 303 -25.48 -3.55 8.69
N ASN A 304 -24.16 -3.54 8.48
CA ASN A 304 -23.55 -3.81 7.19
C ASN A 304 -22.36 -4.76 7.33
N ARG A 305 -22.62 -6.07 7.17
CA ARG A 305 -21.59 -7.10 7.25
C ARG A 305 -20.56 -7.01 6.12
N VAL A 306 -20.93 -6.48 4.95
CA VAL A 306 -19.96 -6.30 3.85
C VAL A 306 -18.91 -5.28 4.26
N ASN A 307 -19.31 -4.17 4.91
CA ASN A 307 -18.36 -3.20 5.43
C ASN A 307 -17.51 -3.79 6.57
N LEU A 308 -18.11 -4.52 7.50
CA LEU A 308 -17.36 -5.17 8.59
C LEU A 308 -16.28 -6.11 8.05
N ASN A 309 -16.62 -6.96 7.07
CA ASN A 309 -15.71 -7.89 6.42
C ASN A 309 -14.54 -7.15 5.76
N LYS A 310 -14.86 -6.07 5.05
CA LYS A 310 -13.92 -5.22 4.34
C LYS A 310 -12.98 -4.49 5.29
N HIS A 311 -13.51 -3.75 6.27
CA HIS A 311 -12.71 -2.95 7.20
C HIS A 311 -11.84 -3.84 8.09
N TRP A 312 -12.32 -5.01 8.52
CA TRP A 312 -11.49 -5.99 9.21
C TRP A 312 -10.32 -6.47 8.35
N ALA A 313 -10.58 -6.79 7.07
CA ALA A 313 -9.53 -7.22 6.15
C ALA A 313 -8.51 -6.10 5.88
N GLU A 314 -8.94 -4.84 5.76
CA GLU A 314 -8.04 -3.70 5.62
C GLU A 314 -7.18 -3.49 6.88
N MET A 315 -7.79 -3.57 8.07
CA MET A 315 -7.08 -3.54 9.36
C MET A 315 -6.01 -4.64 9.44
N LYS A 316 -6.40 -5.89 9.15
CA LYS A 316 -5.51 -7.05 9.24
C LYS A 316 -4.38 -6.97 8.21
N GLY A 317 -4.70 -6.65 6.96
CA GLY A 317 -3.75 -6.58 5.88
C GLY A 317 -2.71 -5.46 6.05
N PHE A 318 -3.09 -4.28 6.55
CA PHE A 318 -2.13 -3.24 6.91
C PHE A 318 -1.30 -3.60 8.15
N THR A 319 -1.86 -4.36 9.10
CA THR A 319 -1.06 -4.88 10.23
C THR A 319 0.01 -5.86 9.76
N VAL A 320 -0.30 -6.72 8.77
CA VAL A 320 0.71 -7.56 8.09
C VAL A 320 1.78 -6.67 7.45
N ALA A 321 1.42 -5.55 6.82
CA ALA A 321 2.40 -4.68 6.17
C ALA A 321 3.48 -4.15 7.12
N LEU A 322 3.14 -3.93 8.41
CA LEU A 322 4.07 -3.45 9.42
C LEU A 322 5.24 -4.40 9.71
N GLN A 323 5.23 -5.66 9.25
CA GLN A 323 6.36 -6.57 9.48
C GLN A 323 7.55 -6.33 8.55
N TYR A 324 7.33 -5.74 7.37
CA TYR A 324 8.31 -5.77 6.26
C TYR A 324 9.25 -4.57 6.20
N SER A 325 9.90 -4.24 7.32
CA SER A 325 10.94 -3.20 7.33
C SER A 325 12.02 -3.49 8.38
N PRO A 326 13.30 -3.23 8.07
CA PRO A 326 14.37 -3.25 9.07
C PRO A 326 14.39 -1.97 9.91
N PHE A 327 13.65 -0.93 9.51
CA PHE A 327 13.55 0.35 10.21
C PHE A 327 12.35 0.41 11.18
N ARG A 328 11.73 -0.73 11.50
CA ARG A 328 10.48 -0.78 12.27
C ARG A 328 10.57 -0.04 13.60
N LEU A 329 9.62 0.84 13.84
CA LEU A 329 9.38 1.47 15.14
C LEU A 329 8.67 0.51 16.09
N ILE A 330 7.72 -0.27 15.56
CA ILE A 330 7.01 -1.27 16.35
C ILE A 330 7.89 -2.49 16.62
N SER A 331 7.84 -2.99 17.86
CA SER A 331 8.59 -4.20 18.22
C SER A 331 7.93 -5.47 17.69
N GLN A 332 8.73 -6.53 17.53
CA GLN A 332 8.23 -7.86 17.15
C GLN A 332 7.12 -8.37 18.10
N GLY A 333 7.29 -8.17 19.42
CA GLY A 333 6.29 -8.60 20.41
C GLY A 333 4.97 -7.83 20.29
N GLN A 334 5.02 -6.53 20.00
CA GLN A 334 3.82 -5.73 19.74
C GLN A 334 3.10 -6.17 18.46
N LEU A 335 3.85 -6.51 17.40
CA LEU A 335 3.24 -7.07 16.18
C LEU A 335 2.57 -8.41 16.42
N GLU A 336 3.21 -9.32 17.14
CA GLU A 336 2.63 -10.61 17.52
C GLU A 336 1.37 -10.42 18.37
N GLU A 337 1.37 -9.47 19.31
CA GLU A 337 0.19 -9.09 20.09
C GLU A 337 -0.95 -8.57 19.21
N LEU A 338 -0.67 -7.65 18.28
CA LEU A 338 -1.68 -7.13 17.34
C LEU A 338 -2.28 -8.25 16.47
N HIS A 339 -1.45 -9.13 15.93
CA HIS A 339 -1.94 -10.26 15.13
C HIS A 339 -2.80 -11.23 15.95
N GLY A 340 -2.45 -11.45 17.22
CA GLY A 340 -3.24 -12.25 18.15
C GLY A 340 -4.60 -11.61 18.47
N ILE A 341 -4.62 -10.31 18.76
CA ILE A 341 -5.83 -9.53 19.04
C ILE A 341 -6.78 -9.53 17.84
N MET A 342 -6.26 -9.27 16.64
CA MET A 342 -7.10 -9.15 15.43
C MET A 342 -7.64 -10.49 14.93
N GLY A 343 -7.05 -11.61 15.36
CA GLY A 343 -7.47 -12.94 14.93
C GLY A 343 -7.28 -13.17 13.42
N GLN A 344 -8.10 -14.05 12.86
CA GLN A 344 -8.02 -14.48 11.45
C GLN A 344 -9.33 -14.28 10.66
N ALA A 345 -10.36 -13.72 11.31
CA ALA A 345 -11.65 -13.39 10.69
C ALA A 345 -12.34 -12.26 11.46
N PRO A 346 -13.28 -11.53 10.85
CA PRO A 346 -14.13 -10.57 11.56
C PRO A 346 -14.97 -11.26 12.64
N SER A 347 -15.30 -10.50 13.70
CA SER A 347 -16.21 -10.94 14.75
C SER A 347 -17.63 -10.46 14.48
N TYR A 348 -18.61 -11.35 14.65
CA TYR A 348 -20.04 -11.02 14.55
C TYR A 348 -20.77 -11.15 15.89
N GLU A 349 -20.03 -11.10 17.00
CA GLU A 349 -20.63 -11.15 18.33
C GLU A 349 -21.64 -10.03 18.52
N ALA A 350 -22.79 -10.34 19.12
CA ALA A 350 -23.89 -9.39 19.24
C ALA A 350 -23.56 -8.30 20.29
N PRO A 351 -23.78 -7.01 19.98
CA PRO A 351 -23.62 -5.93 20.95
C PRO A 351 -24.39 -6.19 22.25
N GLY A 352 -23.72 -5.96 23.39
CA GLY A 352 -24.26 -6.20 24.72
C GLY A 352 -24.11 -7.64 25.24
N SER A 353 -23.41 -8.51 24.52
CA SER A 353 -22.96 -9.81 25.03
C SER A 353 -21.56 -9.73 25.64
N ASP A 354 -21.25 -10.62 26.60
CA ASP A 354 -19.92 -10.69 27.21
C ASP A 354 -18.82 -10.94 26.15
N ALA A 355 -19.10 -11.77 25.13
CA ALA A 355 -18.17 -12.06 24.04
C ALA A 355 -17.87 -10.83 23.18
N TYR A 356 -18.89 -10.01 22.89
CA TYR A 356 -18.71 -8.73 22.20
C TYR A 356 -17.81 -7.78 23.01
N ASP A 357 -18.07 -7.63 24.31
CA ASP A 357 -17.30 -6.76 25.19
C ASP A 357 -15.83 -7.19 25.29
N GLU A 358 -15.55 -8.49 25.25
CA GLU A 358 -14.19 -9.05 25.18
C GLU A 358 -13.47 -8.68 23.87
N VAL A 359 -14.15 -8.77 22.73
CA VAL A 359 -13.56 -8.40 21.42
C VAL A 359 -13.30 -6.89 21.36
N VAL A 360 -14.26 -6.06 21.79
CA VAL A 360 -14.09 -4.60 21.85
C VAL A 360 -12.91 -4.24 22.75
N SER A 361 -12.81 -4.86 23.94
CA SER A 361 -11.70 -4.63 24.86
C SER A 361 -10.35 -4.99 24.21
N SER A 362 -10.31 -6.07 23.43
CA SER A 362 -9.10 -6.47 22.70
C SER A 362 -8.71 -5.46 21.63
N TYR A 363 -9.67 -4.91 20.87
CA TYR A 363 -9.38 -3.86 19.88
C TYR A 363 -8.98 -2.53 20.51
N MET A 364 -9.53 -2.18 21.68
CA MET A 364 -9.03 -1.05 22.46
C MET A 364 -7.58 -1.26 22.89
N ARG A 365 -7.19 -2.49 23.26
CA ARG A 365 -5.79 -2.83 23.51
C ARG A 365 -4.91 -2.70 22.26
N ALA A 366 -5.40 -3.07 21.08
CA ALA A 366 -4.65 -2.84 19.83
C ALA A 366 -4.40 -1.35 19.59
N LYS A 367 -5.37 -0.48 19.89
CA LYS A 367 -5.17 0.98 19.83
C LYS A 367 -4.07 1.43 20.79
N ASP A 368 -4.05 0.93 22.02
CA ASP A 368 -3.00 1.27 23.00
C ASP A 368 -1.61 0.85 22.52
N VAL A 369 -1.47 -0.35 21.92
CA VAL A 369 -0.21 -0.84 21.36
C VAL A 369 0.29 0.07 20.24
N LEU A 370 -0.58 0.44 19.31
CA LEU A 370 -0.25 1.37 18.22
C LEU A 370 0.09 2.77 18.75
N GLN A 371 -0.66 3.26 19.73
CA GLN A 371 -0.39 4.55 20.35
C GLN A 371 0.98 4.60 21.02
N GLU A 372 1.33 3.56 21.79
CA GLU A 372 2.61 3.43 22.47
C GLU A 372 3.77 3.34 21.47
N ALA A 373 3.65 2.50 20.44
CA ALA A 373 4.71 2.28 19.46
C ALA A 373 5.05 3.54 18.64
N TYR A 374 4.03 4.33 18.27
CA TYR A 374 4.20 5.44 17.32
C TYR A 374 4.09 6.83 17.95
N GLY A 375 3.71 6.92 19.23
CA GLY A 375 3.55 8.18 19.95
C GLY A 375 2.40 9.04 19.41
N PHE A 376 1.35 8.41 18.87
CA PHE A 376 0.20 9.13 18.32
C PHE A 376 -0.60 9.85 19.41
N SER A 377 -1.12 11.03 19.09
CA SER A 377 -1.97 11.79 20.02
C SER A 377 -3.30 11.06 20.27
N ALA A 378 -3.88 11.26 21.45
CA ALA A 378 -5.21 10.70 21.75
C ALA A 378 -6.27 11.18 20.75
N ASP A 379 -6.17 12.43 20.29
CA ASP A 379 -7.05 13.01 19.28
C ASP A 379 -6.95 12.25 17.95
N ASN A 380 -5.74 11.90 17.49
CA ASN A 380 -5.57 11.15 16.25
C ASN A 380 -6.03 9.70 16.40
N MET A 381 -5.78 9.08 17.56
CA MET A 381 -6.27 7.74 17.85
C MET A 381 -7.80 7.64 17.83
N ALA A 382 -8.51 8.73 18.13
CA ALA A 382 -9.96 8.79 18.15
C ALA A 382 -10.59 9.13 16.80
N ASN A 383 -9.92 9.94 15.97
CA ASN A 383 -10.52 10.54 14.77
C ASN A 383 -10.07 9.91 13.45
N TRP A 384 -8.96 9.17 13.44
CA TRP A 384 -8.52 8.50 12.22
C TRP A 384 -9.49 7.45 11.76
#